data_AF-A0A4R9WJV6-F1
#
_entry.id   AF-A0A4R9WJV6-F1
#
_cell.length_a   1.000
_cell.length_b   1.000
_cell.length_c   1.000
_cell.angle_alpha   90.00
_cell.angle_beta   90.00
_cell.angle_gamma   90.00
#
_symmetry.space_group_name_H-M   'P 1'
#
loop_
_entity.id
_entity.type
_entity.pdbx_description
1 polymer ?
#
loop_
_entity_poly.entity_id
_entity_poly.type
_entity_poly.pdbx_seq_one_letter_code
_entity_poly.pdbx_strand_id
1 'polypeptide(L)'
;MREYQGRRRAEDPAFLARRREVGRRSDARPERRQKQNEQRKFRVTNDNDYRERINARDKDSKKAWKLANPEVVASHRRTRRARLAGAAGNHTAEDIDIIHARQRYRCAECGTSTEDVKHVDHIMPLALGGSNWPDNLQILCPLCNDRKGAKHPLDWAKAKGRLV
;
A
#
# COMPACT_ATOMS: atom_id res chain seq x y z
N MET A 1 -4.87 15.20 -6.79
CA MET A 1 -5.84 14.08 -6.94
C MET A 1 -5.68 13.33 -8.26
N ARG A 2 -5.75 14.02 -9.41
CA ARG A 2 -5.45 13.47 -10.76
C ARG A 2 -3.96 13.55 -11.12
N GLU A 3 -3.19 14.36 -10.40
CA GLU A 3 -1.79 14.66 -10.72
C GLU A 3 -0.80 13.56 -10.34
N TYR A 4 -0.95 12.83 -9.23
CA TYR A 4 -0.05 11.69 -8.93
C TYR A 4 -0.31 10.52 -9.88
N GLN A 5 -1.56 10.11 -10.06
CA GLN A 5 -1.88 9.11 -11.08
C GLN A 5 -1.50 9.61 -12.47
N GLY A 6 -1.75 10.89 -12.81
CA GLY A 6 -1.32 11.51 -14.05
C GLY A 6 0.19 11.52 -14.26
N ARG A 7 0.98 11.88 -13.23
CA ARG A 7 2.44 11.85 -13.22
C ARG A 7 2.98 10.44 -13.34
N ARG A 8 2.50 9.48 -12.55
CA ARG A 8 2.92 8.07 -12.67
C ARG A 8 2.56 7.47 -14.03
N ARG A 9 1.43 7.89 -14.63
CA ARG A 9 1.05 7.54 -16.00
C ARG A 9 1.98 8.16 -17.06
N ALA A 10 2.53 9.35 -16.78
CA ALA A 10 3.46 10.05 -17.66
C ALA A 10 4.91 9.56 -17.50
N GLU A 11 5.34 9.27 -16.26
CA GLU A 11 6.70 8.86 -15.88
C GLU A 11 6.97 7.36 -16.14
N ASP A 12 5.96 6.49 -16.03
CA ASP A 12 6.03 5.08 -16.46
C ASP A 12 4.85 4.73 -17.38
N PRO A 13 4.92 5.08 -18.68
CA PRO A 13 3.91 4.70 -19.67
C PRO A 13 3.74 3.18 -19.79
N ALA A 14 4.82 2.42 -19.50
CA ALA A 14 4.82 0.97 -19.57
C ALA A 14 4.01 0.33 -18.44
N PHE A 15 3.92 0.95 -17.25
CA PHE A 15 3.06 0.50 -16.15
C PHE A 15 1.58 0.47 -16.56
N LEU A 16 1.12 1.53 -17.22
CA LEU A 16 -0.24 1.56 -17.76
C LEU A 16 -0.44 0.56 -18.90
N ALA A 17 0.53 0.45 -19.81
CA ALA A 17 0.45 -0.47 -20.93
C ALA A 17 0.30 -1.92 -20.43
N ARG A 18 1.14 -2.34 -19.48
CA ARG A 18 1.08 -3.64 -18.80
C ARG A 18 -0.29 -3.88 -18.15
N ARG A 19 -0.79 -2.91 -17.38
CA ARG A 19 -2.09 -3.02 -16.69
C ARG A 19 -3.28 -3.06 -17.67
N ARG A 20 -3.24 -2.25 -18.74
CA ARG A 20 -4.27 -2.21 -19.79
C ARG A 20 -4.27 -3.48 -20.63
N GLU A 21 -3.11 -4.08 -20.88
CA GLU A 21 -3.02 -5.33 -21.62
C GLU A 21 -3.61 -6.51 -20.84
N VAL A 22 -3.32 -6.61 -19.55
CA VAL A 22 -3.92 -7.64 -18.67
C VAL A 22 -5.45 -7.48 -18.59
N GLY A 23 -5.94 -6.24 -18.48
CA GLY A 23 -7.37 -5.93 -18.56
C GLY A 23 -7.99 -6.35 -19.89
N ARG A 24 -7.40 -5.92 -21.01
CA ARG A 24 -7.86 -6.26 -22.37
C ARG A 24 -7.95 -7.76 -22.62
N ARG A 25 -6.94 -8.55 -22.20
CA ARG A 25 -6.97 -10.02 -22.32
C ARG A 25 -8.11 -10.66 -21.51
N SER A 26 -8.42 -10.08 -20.35
CA SER A 26 -9.53 -10.54 -19.49
C SER A 26 -10.90 -10.15 -20.05
N ASP A 27 -11.01 -8.95 -20.63
CA ASP A 27 -12.24 -8.41 -21.19
C ASP A 27 -12.54 -8.95 -22.60
N ALA A 28 -11.53 -9.45 -23.33
CA ALA A 28 -11.69 -10.09 -24.64
C ALA A 28 -12.45 -11.44 -24.60
N ARG A 29 -12.74 -11.99 -23.41
CA ARG A 29 -13.52 -13.25 -23.24
C ARG A 29 -14.48 -13.15 -22.05
N PRO A 30 -15.51 -12.29 -22.11
CA PRO A 30 -16.39 -12.01 -20.98
C PRO A 30 -17.19 -13.23 -20.55
N GLU A 31 -17.67 -14.05 -21.48
CA GLU A 31 -18.41 -15.29 -21.21
C GLU A 31 -17.58 -16.32 -20.44
N ARG A 32 -16.28 -16.45 -20.77
CA ARG A 32 -15.36 -17.34 -20.05
C ARG A 32 -15.21 -16.91 -18.60
N ARG A 33 -15.09 -15.60 -18.37
CA ARG A 33 -14.98 -15.02 -17.02
C ARG A 33 -16.29 -15.19 -16.24
N GLN A 34 -17.43 -14.98 -16.88
CA GLN A 34 -18.74 -15.21 -16.29
C GLN A 34 -18.92 -16.67 -15.86
N LYS A 35 -18.66 -17.62 -16.77
CA LYS A 35 -18.74 -19.06 -16.48
C LYS A 35 -17.81 -19.49 -15.34
N GLN A 36 -16.59 -18.96 -15.28
CA GLN A 36 -15.67 -19.21 -14.17
C GLN A 36 -16.19 -18.65 -12.84
N ASN A 37 -16.78 -17.46 -12.84
CA ASN A 37 -17.37 -16.86 -11.66
C ASN A 37 -18.59 -17.64 -11.16
N GLU A 38 -19.46 -18.09 -12.06
CA GLU A 38 -20.64 -18.91 -11.75
C GLU A 38 -20.23 -20.26 -11.16
N GLN A 39 -19.28 -20.96 -11.78
CA GLN A 39 -18.73 -22.21 -11.23
C GLN A 39 -18.10 -22.01 -9.86
N ARG A 40 -17.37 -20.91 -9.65
CA ARG A 40 -16.79 -20.57 -8.35
C ARG A 40 -17.88 -20.29 -7.31
N LYS A 41 -18.92 -19.54 -7.67
CA LYS A 41 -20.07 -19.28 -6.79
C LYS A 41 -20.76 -20.58 -6.42
N PHE A 42 -21.09 -21.43 -7.40
CA PHE A 42 -21.69 -22.74 -7.19
C PHE A 42 -20.88 -23.59 -6.20
N ARG A 43 -19.56 -23.70 -6.39
CA ARG A 43 -18.69 -24.43 -5.45
C ARG A 43 -18.72 -23.85 -4.03
N VAL A 44 -18.70 -22.52 -3.89
CA VAL A 44 -18.74 -21.87 -2.57
C VAL A 44 -20.09 -22.04 -1.88
N THR A 45 -21.19 -22.13 -2.64
CA THR A 45 -22.55 -22.23 -2.10
C THR A 45 -22.99 -23.68 -1.85
N ASN A 46 -22.57 -24.63 -2.68
CA ASN A 46 -23.06 -26.02 -2.66
C ASN A 46 -22.08 -27.01 -2.00
N ASP A 47 -20.82 -26.65 -1.82
CA ASP A 47 -19.83 -27.46 -1.10
C ASP A 47 -19.44 -26.72 0.19
N ASN A 48 -20.08 -27.12 1.30
CA ASN A 48 -19.95 -26.48 2.61
C ASN A 48 -18.47 -26.41 3.07
N ASP A 49 -17.67 -27.41 2.71
CA ASP A 49 -16.28 -27.54 3.15
C ASP A 49 -15.28 -27.00 2.11
N TYR A 50 -15.76 -26.50 0.96
CA TYR A 50 -14.92 -25.97 -0.11
C TYR A 50 -13.92 -24.92 0.40
N ARG A 51 -14.38 -23.99 1.24
CA ARG A 51 -13.54 -22.92 1.78
C ARG A 51 -12.50 -23.45 2.74
N GLU A 52 -12.86 -24.40 3.59
CA GLU A 52 -11.96 -25.01 4.58
C GLU A 52 -10.87 -25.83 3.89
N ARG A 53 -11.25 -26.70 2.94
CA ARG A 53 -10.31 -27.52 2.16
C ARG A 53 -9.30 -26.66 1.39
N ILE A 54 -9.77 -25.60 0.71
CA ILE A 54 -8.87 -24.68 -0.02
C ILE A 54 -7.98 -23.88 0.95
N ASN A 55 -8.52 -23.42 2.08
CA ASN A 55 -7.73 -22.71 3.08
C ASN A 55 -6.66 -23.60 3.72
N ALA A 56 -6.99 -24.86 4.01
CA ALA A 56 -6.07 -25.85 4.55
C ALA A 56 -4.96 -26.18 3.55
N ARG A 57 -5.32 -26.48 2.29
CA ARG A 57 -4.37 -26.76 1.21
C ARG A 57 -3.38 -25.63 0.99
N ASP A 58 -3.87 -24.39 0.99
CA ASP A 58 -3.04 -23.22 0.67
C ASP A 58 -2.38 -22.59 1.93
N LYS A 59 -2.55 -23.19 3.12
CA LYS A 59 -2.14 -22.60 4.41
C LYS A 59 -0.64 -22.31 4.44
N ASP A 60 0.18 -23.30 4.11
CA ASP A 60 1.63 -23.18 4.19
C ASP A 60 2.19 -22.30 3.08
N SER A 61 1.65 -22.38 1.87
CA SER A 61 2.01 -21.46 0.78
C SER A 61 1.68 -20.01 1.12
N LYS A 62 0.51 -19.74 1.75
CA LYS A 62 0.16 -18.40 2.23
C LYS A 62 1.09 -17.94 3.35
N LYS A 63 1.51 -18.84 4.25
CA LYS A 63 2.47 -18.53 5.32
C LYS A 63 3.84 -18.17 4.73
N ALA A 64 4.35 -18.99 3.81
CA ALA A 64 5.61 -18.74 3.11
C ALA A 64 5.59 -17.44 2.32
N TRP A 65 4.51 -17.17 1.57
CA TRP A 65 4.36 -15.92 0.82
C TRP A 65 4.38 -14.69 1.74
N LYS A 66 3.69 -14.73 2.88
CA LYS A 66 3.71 -13.61 3.85
C LYS A 66 5.09 -13.36 4.43
N LEU A 67 5.84 -14.43 4.71
CA LEU A 67 7.21 -14.34 5.23
C LEU A 67 8.16 -13.75 4.17
N ALA A 68 8.01 -14.17 2.91
CA ALA A 68 8.83 -13.67 1.79
C ALA A 68 8.45 -12.25 1.34
N ASN A 69 7.26 -11.74 1.69
CA ASN A 69 6.74 -10.46 1.21
C ASN A 69 6.30 -9.52 2.37
N PRO A 70 7.18 -9.20 3.34
CA PRO A 70 6.81 -8.44 4.53
C PRO A 70 6.28 -7.03 4.21
N GLU A 71 6.87 -6.34 3.24
CA GLU A 71 6.44 -4.98 2.84
C GLU A 71 5.09 -4.98 2.12
N VAL A 72 4.80 -6.02 1.31
CA VAL A 72 3.46 -6.20 0.73
C VAL A 72 2.42 -6.42 1.83
N VAL A 73 2.73 -7.27 2.82
CA VAL A 73 1.85 -7.48 3.96
C VAL A 73 1.64 -6.19 4.78
N ALA A 74 2.70 -5.40 4.97
CA ALA A 74 2.64 -4.14 5.69
C ALA A 74 1.81 -3.08 4.94
N SER A 75 1.97 -2.95 3.61
CA SER A 75 1.16 -2.04 2.78
C SER A 75 -0.33 -2.42 2.79
N HIS A 76 -0.68 -3.71 2.83
CA HIS A 76 -2.08 -4.13 3.04
C HIS A 76 -2.65 -3.66 4.38
N ARG A 77 -1.86 -3.75 5.47
CA ARG A 77 -2.28 -3.27 6.79
C ARG A 77 -2.49 -1.75 6.79
N ARG A 78 -1.57 -0.98 6.19
CA ARG A 78 -1.68 0.47 6.04
C ARG A 78 -2.90 0.86 5.21
N THR A 79 -3.11 0.21 4.07
CA THR A 79 -4.27 0.41 3.20
C THR A 79 -5.58 0.12 3.92
N ARG A 80 -5.65 -0.97 4.70
CA ARG A 80 -6.82 -1.26 5.52
C ARG A 80 -7.08 -0.15 6.54
N ARG A 81 -6.05 0.32 7.25
CA ARG A 81 -6.17 1.41 8.23
C ARG A 81 -6.68 2.69 7.59
N ALA A 82 -6.11 3.08 6.46
CA ALA A 82 -6.55 4.25 5.69
C ALA A 82 -8.02 4.14 5.26
N ARG A 83 -8.42 2.99 4.72
CA ARG A 83 -9.82 2.74 4.32
C ARG A 83 -10.78 2.85 5.51
N LEU A 84 -10.41 2.29 6.67
CA LEU A 84 -11.22 2.40 7.89
C LEU A 84 -11.33 3.84 8.40
N ALA A 85 -10.31 4.66 8.16
CA ALA A 85 -10.32 6.09 8.46
C ALA A 85 -11.02 6.94 7.38
N GLY A 86 -11.59 6.34 6.33
CA GLY A 86 -12.21 7.07 5.22
C GLY A 86 -11.23 7.87 4.36
N ALA A 87 -9.93 7.62 4.49
CA ALA A 87 -8.90 8.36 3.78
C ALA A 87 -8.89 7.99 2.28
N ALA A 88 -8.76 9.01 1.43
CA ALA A 88 -8.59 8.80 0.01
C ALA A 88 -7.21 8.21 -0.31
N GLY A 89 -7.14 7.39 -1.35
CA GLY A 89 -5.88 6.95 -1.95
C GLY A 89 -5.38 5.57 -1.54
N ASN A 90 -4.42 5.10 -2.33
CA ASN A 90 -3.81 3.80 -2.16
C ASN A 90 -2.33 3.87 -2.58
N HIS A 91 -1.51 3.04 -1.97
CA HIS A 91 -0.10 2.84 -2.33
C HIS A 91 0.20 1.34 -2.42
N THR A 92 1.27 0.98 -3.13
CA THR A 92 1.81 -0.38 -3.20
C THR A 92 3.10 -0.50 -2.39
N ALA A 93 3.64 -1.71 -2.23
CA ALA A 93 4.98 -1.91 -1.69
C ALA A 93 6.05 -1.20 -2.54
N GLU A 94 5.92 -1.28 -3.87
CA GLU A 94 6.80 -0.58 -4.82
C GLU A 94 6.79 0.94 -4.61
N ASP A 95 5.63 1.55 -4.28
CA ASP A 95 5.57 2.97 -3.94
C ASP A 95 6.42 3.30 -2.71
N ILE A 96 6.41 2.43 -1.70
CA ILE A 96 7.22 2.58 -0.49
C ILE A 96 8.72 2.48 -0.83
N ASP A 97 9.10 1.54 -1.69
CA ASP A 97 10.49 1.39 -2.12
C ASP A 97 10.97 2.62 -2.91
N ILE A 98 10.11 3.17 -3.78
CA ILE A 98 10.40 4.43 -4.51
C ILE A 98 10.58 5.60 -3.54
N ILE A 99 9.70 5.75 -2.53
CA ILE A 99 9.84 6.82 -1.52
C ILE A 99 11.14 6.64 -0.74
N HIS A 100 11.46 5.41 -0.33
CA HIS A 100 12.66 5.10 0.43
C HIS A 100 13.94 5.42 -0.35
N ALA A 101 13.98 5.06 -1.64
CA ALA A 101 15.06 5.39 -2.55
C ALA A 101 15.18 6.91 -2.79
N ARG A 102 14.05 7.62 -3.00
CA ARG A 102 14.03 9.09 -3.14
C ARG A 102 14.55 9.80 -1.89
N GLN A 103 14.30 9.24 -0.71
CA GLN A 103 14.85 9.69 0.55
C GLN A 103 16.30 9.21 0.80
N ARG A 104 16.96 8.60 -0.20
CA ARG A 104 18.34 8.09 -0.11
C ARG A 104 18.53 7.12 1.06
N TYR A 105 17.51 6.29 1.31
CA TYR A 105 17.48 5.32 2.40
C TYR A 105 17.71 5.94 3.78
N ARG A 106 17.25 7.19 3.96
CA ARG A 106 17.39 7.94 5.20
C ARG A 106 16.05 8.43 5.72
N CYS A 107 15.99 8.61 7.03
CA CYS A 107 14.88 9.22 7.73
C CYS A 107 14.65 10.65 7.20
N ALA A 108 13.43 10.95 6.76
CA ALA A 108 13.05 12.28 6.26
C ALA A 108 13.23 13.39 7.31
N GLU A 109 13.23 13.02 8.59
CA GLU A 109 13.25 13.97 9.70
C GLU A 109 14.66 14.23 10.24
N CYS A 110 15.46 13.19 10.48
CA CYS A 110 16.77 13.31 11.12
C CYS A 110 17.95 12.86 10.25
N GLY A 111 17.72 12.29 9.07
CA GLY A 111 18.79 11.86 8.16
C GLY A 111 19.53 10.56 8.53
N THR A 112 19.20 9.92 9.67
CA THR A 112 19.70 8.58 10.04
C THR A 112 19.33 7.54 8.97
N SER A 113 20.23 6.57 8.74
CA SER A 113 19.95 5.44 7.85
C SER A 113 18.69 4.68 8.27
N THR A 114 17.88 4.30 7.29
CA THR A 114 16.68 3.48 7.46
C THR A 114 16.73 2.23 6.58
N GLU A 115 17.93 1.78 6.20
CA GLU A 115 18.13 0.54 5.44
C GLU A 115 17.68 -0.68 6.25
N ASP A 116 18.10 -0.77 7.52
CA ASP A 116 17.77 -1.91 8.39
C ASP A 116 16.36 -1.80 8.98
N VAL A 117 16.02 -0.62 9.52
CA VAL A 117 14.76 -0.40 10.24
C VAL A 117 14.12 0.89 9.78
N LYS A 118 12.90 0.76 9.25
CA LYS A 118 12.13 1.88 8.70
C LYS A 118 10.66 1.82 9.10
N HIS A 119 10.09 2.98 9.39
CA HIS A 119 8.65 3.15 9.57
C HIS A 119 8.10 4.00 8.42
N VAL A 120 6.98 3.55 7.84
CA VAL A 120 6.23 4.34 6.85
C VAL A 120 5.20 5.17 7.61
N ASP A 121 5.33 6.48 7.53
CA ASP A 121 4.49 7.44 8.22
C ASP A 121 3.68 8.30 7.25
N HIS A 122 2.51 8.76 7.68
CA HIS A 122 1.72 9.73 6.93
C HIS A 122 2.16 11.15 7.34
N ILE A 123 2.63 11.96 6.39
CA ILE A 123 3.05 13.35 6.62
C ILE A 123 1.91 14.08 7.33
N MET A 124 0.76 14.19 6.67
CA MET A 124 -0.51 14.55 7.28
C MET A 124 -1.15 13.29 7.89
N PRO A 125 -1.32 13.16 9.22
CA PRO A 125 -1.87 11.96 9.83
C PRO A 125 -3.30 11.64 9.37
N LEU A 126 -3.63 10.35 9.24
CA LEU A 126 -4.99 9.90 8.87
C LEU A 126 -6.07 10.44 9.82
N ALA A 127 -5.77 10.54 11.13
CA ALA A 127 -6.69 11.04 12.15
C ALA A 127 -7.07 12.51 11.96
N LEU A 128 -6.29 13.25 11.16
CA LEU A 128 -6.48 14.67 10.88
C LEU A 128 -6.81 14.89 9.38
N GLY A 129 -7.37 13.88 8.71
CA GLY A 129 -7.81 13.97 7.31
C GLY A 129 -6.73 13.70 6.26
N GLY A 130 -5.57 13.17 6.67
CA GLY A 130 -4.51 12.77 5.76
C GLY A 130 -4.92 11.70 4.75
N SER A 131 -4.33 11.74 3.56
CA SER A 131 -4.56 10.74 2.51
C SER A 131 -3.60 9.56 2.60
N ASN A 132 -3.91 8.45 1.92
CA ASN A 132 -3.03 7.28 1.80
C ASN A 132 -2.32 7.20 0.45
N TRP A 133 -2.24 8.33 -0.27
CA TRP A 133 -1.43 8.46 -1.47
C TRP A 133 0.07 8.48 -1.13
N PRO A 134 0.94 7.98 -2.03
CA PRO A 134 2.39 8.04 -1.85
C PRO A 134 2.94 9.45 -1.54
N ASP A 135 2.34 10.51 -2.12
CA ASP A 135 2.75 11.90 -1.87
C ASP A 135 2.50 12.35 -0.41
N ASN A 136 1.65 11.66 0.35
CA ASN A 136 1.45 11.90 1.79
C ASN A 136 2.21 10.90 2.67
N LEU A 137 3.09 10.08 2.10
CA LEU A 137 3.88 9.10 2.84
C LEU A 137 5.34 9.53 2.90
N GLN A 138 6.00 9.19 4.00
CA GLN A 138 7.43 9.40 4.21
C GLN A 138 8.03 8.22 4.99
N ILE A 139 9.33 8.01 4.83
CA ILE A 139 10.09 7.06 5.65
C ILE A 139 10.72 7.79 6.83
N LEU A 140 10.46 7.30 8.04
CA LEU A 140 11.05 7.77 9.28
C LEU A 140 11.78 6.62 9.99
N CYS A 141 12.80 6.95 10.78
CA CYS A 141 13.31 6.00 11.77
C CYS A 141 12.28 5.84 12.91
N PRO A 142 12.33 4.73 13.68
CA PRO A 142 11.38 4.47 14.75
C PRO A 142 11.25 5.63 15.75
N LEU A 143 12.38 6.22 16.15
CA LEU A 143 12.43 7.32 17.12
C LEU A 143 11.70 8.58 16.62
N CYS A 144 11.96 8.99 15.37
CA CYS A 144 11.31 10.17 14.79
C CYS A 144 9.82 9.93 14.57
N ASN A 145 9.45 8.74 14.10
CA ASN A 145 8.05 8.36 13.92
C ASN A 145 7.28 8.40 15.25
N ASP A 146 7.85 7.82 16.30
CA ASP A 146 7.24 7.81 17.64
C ASP A 146 7.08 9.22 18.21
N ARG A 147 8.13 10.05 18.12
CA ARG A 147 8.08 11.46 18.55
C ARG A 147 7.08 12.30 17.76
N LYS A 148 6.95 12.06 16.45
CA LYS A 148 5.96 12.76 15.61
C LYS A 148 4.55 12.36 16.02
N GLY A 149 4.27 11.05 16.11
CA GLY A 149 2.94 10.54 16.40
C GLY A 149 1.88 11.08 15.44
N ALA A 150 0.72 11.46 15.97
CA ALA A 150 -0.40 12.01 15.20
C ALA A 150 -0.39 13.54 15.10
N LYS A 151 0.75 14.21 15.32
CA LYS A 151 0.84 15.68 15.22
C LYS A 151 0.61 16.17 13.80
N HIS A 152 -0.05 17.32 13.67
CA HIS A 152 -0.14 18.03 12.40
C HIS A 152 1.27 18.41 11.90
N PRO A 153 1.55 18.41 10.58
CA PRO A 153 2.87 18.76 10.04
C PRO A 153 3.41 20.10 10.55
N LEU A 154 2.56 21.12 10.65
CA LEU A 154 2.94 22.44 11.16
C LEU A 154 3.31 22.40 12.65
N ASP A 155 2.52 21.72 13.47
CA ASP A 155 2.83 21.55 14.90
C ASP A 155 4.12 20.77 15.10
N TRP A 156 4.35 19.75 14.27
CA TRP A 156 5.58 18.98 14.29
C TRP A 156 6.78 19.84 13.88
N ALA A 157 6.67 20.62 12.81
CA ALA A 157 7.71 21.54 12.37
C ALA A 157 8.02 22.62 13.43
N LYS A 158 6.99 23.17 14.09
CA LYS A 158 7.13 24.11 15.21
C LYS A 158 7.84 23.47 16.40
N ALA A 159 7.43 22.25 16.80
CA ALA A 159 8.09 21.50 17.88
C ALA A 159 9.56 21.18 17.58
N LYS A 160 9.94 21.15 16.30
CA LYS A 160 11.32 20.97 15.81
C LYS A 160 12.09 22.29 15.63
N GLY A 161 11.48 23.44 15.92
CA GLY A 161 12.09 24.75 15.75
C GLY A 161 12.27 25.18 14.29
N ARG A 162 11.51 24.58 13.35
CA ARG A 162 11.57 24.92 11.91
C ARG A 162 10.62 26.03 11.52
N LEU A 163 9.63 26.31 12.35
CA LEU A 163 8.64 27.38 12.16
C LEU A 163 8.58 28.19 13.45
N VAL A 164 8.67 29.50 13.32
CA VAL A 164 8.51 30.49 14.40
C VAL A 164 7.13 31.12 14.34
#